data_AF-A0A671NH01-F1
#
_entry.id   AF-A0A671NH01-F1
#
_cell.length_a   1.000
_cell.length_b   1.000
_cell.length_c   1.000
_cell.angle_alpha   90.00
_cell.angle_beta   90.00
_cell.angle_gamma   90.00
#
_symmetry.space_group_name_H-M   'P 1'
#
loop_
_entity.id
_entity.type
_entity.pdbx_description
1 polymer ?
#
loop_
_entity_poly.entity_id
_entity_poly.type
_entity_poly.pdbx_seq_one_letter_code
_entity_poly.pdbx_strand_id
1 'polypeptide(L)'
;MLAGVLLLIFLPPLVAKDLCKDSQDGFKVRLSIKTALGDDAYEWNESEMFLFRSTLAYAMRKQTKQDTYNITNILVCNDTQRVSFVFVVTSPDDPDQLIPKEQIEQAVRQNKHRINNAFLLSDMTLEFVGIPPTLAAPIIYDTEPWLIVFGVVIGAVAVGIVALLMSTVSKKRRAKEKAAGLSEEDEGIVKENGTALSGLGGKEGVYNQTFSNDNRFTEL
;
A
#
# COMPACT_ATOMS: atom_id res chain seq x y z
N MET A 1 40.73 -48.73 -32.02
CA MET A 1 41.45 -47.84 -31.08
C MET A 1 41.14 -46.40 -31.46
N LEU A 2 40.06 -45.84 -30.92
CA LEU A 2 39.64 -44.44 -31.10
C LEU A 2 38.47 -44.20 -30.14
N ALA A 3 38.78 -44.31 -28.85
CA ALA A 3 37.86 -44.03 -27.76
C ALA A 3 38.66 -43.28 -26.70
N GLY A 4 38.80 -41.98 -26.92
CA GLY A 4 39.56 -41.11 -26.03
C GLY A 4 39.59 -39.74 -26.68
N VAL A 5 39.23 -38.71 -25.91
CA VAL A 5 39.13 -37.31 -26.30
C VAL A 5 37.75 -36.91 -26.82
N LEU A 6 36.80 -36.77 -25.89
CA LEU A 6 35.93 -35.57 -25.86
C LEU A 6 35.24 -35.45 -24.48
N LEU A 7 35.98 -35.03 -23.46
CA LEU A 7 35.40 -34.69 -22.16
C LEU A 7 36.16 -33.52 -21.53
N LEU A 8 35.99 -32.33 -22.13
CA LEU A 8 36.60 -31.08 -21.66
C LEU A 8 35.67 -29.87 -21.80
N ILE A 9 34.37 -30.00 -21.54
CA ILE A 9 33.51 -28.82 -21.36
C ILE A 9 32.47 -29.11 -20.28
N PHE A 10 32.88 -29.08 -19.02
CA PHE A 10 32.02 -28.79 -17.87
C PHE A 10 32.92 -28.37 -16.69
N LEU A 11 33.42 -27.13 -16.73
CA LEU A 11 33.83 -26.42 -15.52
C LEU A 11 32.82 -25.30 -15.23
N PRO A 12 31.91 -25.49 -14.27
CA PRO A 12 31.42 -24.42 -13.42
C PRO A 12 31.85 -24.71 -11.96
N PRO A 13 31.69 -23.81 -10.97
CA PRO A 13 32.02 -22.40 -10.83
C PRO A 13 33.11 -22.25 -9.73
N LEU A 14 34.34 -22.70 -9.96
CA LEU A 14 35.38 -22.64 -8.92
C LEU A 14 35.92 -21.21 -8.71
N VAL A 15 36.06 -20.43 -9.78
CA VAL A 15 36.59 -19.05 -9.73
C VAL A 15 35.76 -18.15 -8.80
N ALA A 16 34.42 -18.25 -8.86
CA ALA A 16 33.53 -17.47 -8.01
C ALA A 16 33.64 -17.82 -6.51
N LYS A 17 34.03 -19.05 -6.17
CA LYS A 17 34.17 -19.47 -4.77
C LYS A 17 35.43 -18.94 -4.12
N ASP A 18 36.52 -18.80 -4.88
CA ASP A 18 37.79 -18.28 -4.34
C ASP A 18 37.73 -16.75 -4.13
N LEU A 19 37.15 -16.00 -5.08
CA LEU A 19 36.93 -14.55 -4.94
C LEU A 19 36.12 -14.18 -3.70
N CYS A 20 35.15 -15.01 -3.31
CA CYS A 20 34.34 -14.79 -2.12
C CYS A 20 34.96 -15.24 -0.80
N LYS A 21 35.90 -16.18 -0.84
CA LYS A 21 36.51 -16.76 0.37
C LYS A 21 37.52 -15.82 1.01
N ASP A 22 38.15 -14.96 0.20
CA ASP A 22 39.18 -14.01 0.62
C ASP A 22 38.70 -12.53 0.66
N SER A 23 37.46 -12.24 0.28
CA SER A 23 37.02 -10.86 0.11
C SER A 23 36.79 -10.11 1.43
N GLN A 24 37.82 -9.39 1.88
CA GLN A 24 37.63 -8.20 2.70
C GLN A 24 36.65 -7.22 2.05
N ASP A 25 36.46 -7.29 0.72
CA ASP A 25 35.64 -6.37 -0.07
C ASP A 25 34.16 -6.78 -0.24
N GLY A 26 33.72 -7.87 0.40
CA GLY A 26 32.32 -8.27 0.39
C GLY A 26 31.41 -7.43 1.29
N PHE A 27 30.15 -7.28 0.86
CA PHE A 27 29.07 -6.70 1.67
C PHE A 27 28.09 -7.78 2.09
N LYS A 28 27.84 -7.86 3.40
CA LYS A 28 26.83 -8.76 3.95
C LYS A 28 25.45 -8.10 3.86
N VAL A 29 24.48 -8.85 3.33
CA VAL A 29 23.09 -8.42 3.21
C VAL A 29 22.24 -9.24 4.16
N ARG A 30 21.29 -8.57 4.82
CA ARG A 30 20.28 -9.22 5.67
C ARG A 30 18.90 -8.81 5.20
N LEU A 31 18.06 -9.80 4.91
CA LEU A 31 16.68 -9.61 4.53
C LEU A 31 15.75 -10.08 5.64
N SER A 32 14.80 -9.23 6.00
CA SER A 32 13.73 -9.51 6.97
C SER A 32 12.36 -9.42 6.30
N ILE A 33 12.13 -10.29 5.32
CA ILE A 33 10.92 -10.28 4.47
C ILE A 33 9.65 -10.48 5.31
N LYS A 34 9.63 -11.50 6.17
CA LYS A 34 8.48 -11.78 7.05
C LYS A 34 8.19 -10.64 8.03
N THR A 35 9.21 -9.92 8.47
CA THR A 35 9.03 -8.75 9.35
C THR A 35 8.44 -7.56 8.59
N ALA A 36 8.76 -7.41 7.30
CA ALA A 36 8.27 -6.33 6.47
C ALA A 36 6.82 -6.54 5.99
N LEU A 37 6.51 -7.77 5.55
CA LEU A 37 5.29 -8.08 4.79
C LEU A 37 4.29 -8.96 5.57
N GLY A 38 4.69 -9.50 6.73
CA GLY A 38 3.81 -10.33 7.55
C GLY A 38 3.35 -11.58 6.80
N ASP A 39 2.05 -11.70 6.58
CA ASP A 39 1.41 -12.83 5.91
C ASP A 39 1.51 -12.76 4.38
N ASP A 40 1.77 -11.58 3.82
CA ASP A 40 1.99 -11.37 2.38
C ASP A 40 3.46 -11.56 1.96
N ALA A 41 4.26 -12.20 2.82
CA ALA A 41 5.68 -12.42 2.59
C ALA A 41 5.92 -13.41 1.43
N TYR A 42 6.61 -12.93 0.39
CA TYR A 42 7.05 -13.77 -0.71
C TYR A 42 8.20 -14.69 -0.32
N GLU A 43 8.34 -15.80 -1.05
CA GLU A 43 9.44 -16.74 -0.84
C GLU A 43 10.71 -16.27 -1.56
N TRP A 44 11.84 -16.34 -0.87
CA TRP A 44 13.13 -16.02 -1.47
C TRP A 44 13.64 -17.17 -2.32
N ASN A 45 13.46 -17.06 -3.63
CA ASN A 45 13.83 -18.08 -4.63
C ASN A 45 14.88 -17.56 -5.63
N GLU A 46 15.21 -18.37 -6.64
CA GLU A 46 16.18 -18.00 -7.67
C GLU A 46 15.76 -16.76 -8.49
N SER A 47 14.46 -16.55 -8.69
CA SER A 47 13.93 -15.37 -9.39
C SER A 47 14.16 -14.10 -8.57
N GLU A 48 13.93 -14.15 -7.26
CA GLU A 48 14.23 -13.03 -6.35
C GLU A 48 15.73 -12.75 -6.26
N MET A 49 16.55 -13.79 -6.24
CA MET A 49 18.01 -13.67 -6.31
C MET A 49 18.46 -13.03 -7.64
N PHE A 50 17.85 -13.42 -8.76
CA PHE A 50 18.11 -12.83 -10.07
C PHE A 50 17.70 -11.35 -10.10
N LEU A 51 16.53 -11.01 -9.56
CA LEU A 51 16.07 -9.63 -9.41
C LEU A 51 17.06 -8.83 -8.56
N PHE A 52 17.54 -9.40 -7.46
CA PHE A 52 18.51 -8.75 -6.57
C PHE A 52 19.81 -8.42 -7.31
N ARG A 53 20.41 -9.40 -8.00
CA ARG A 53 21.60 -9.16 -8.82
C ARG A 53 21.31 -8.13 -9.92
N SER A 54 20.14 -8.17 -10.54
CA SER A 54 19.75 -7.18 -11.57
C SER A 54 19.66 -5.75 -11.01
N THR A 55 19.07 -5.57 -9.83
CA THR A 55 18.96 -4.26 -9.17
C THR A 55 20.32 -3.71 -8.74
N LEU A 56 21.23 -4.57 -8.29
CA LEU A 56 22.61 -4.19 -8.00
C LEU A 56 23.39 -3.84 -9.26
N ALA A 57 23.24 -4.60 -10.34
CA ALA A 57 23.89 -4.30 -11.62
C ALA A 57 23.42 -2.93 -12.13
N TYR A 58 22.10 -2.69 -12.04
CA TYR A 58 21.51 -1.39 -12.33
C TYR A 58 22.13 -0.27 -11.48
N ALA A 59 22.29 -0.46 -10.17
CA ALA A 59 22.89 0.54 -9.29
C ALA A 59 24.34 0.85 -9.69
N MET A 60 25.13 -0.17 -10.02
CA MET A 60 26.50 -0.02 -10.51
C MET A 60 26.55 0.73 -11.84
N ARG A 61 25.68 0.38 -12.81
CA ARG A 61 25.59 1.11 -14.10
C ARG A 61 25.32 2.59 -13.89
N LYS A 62 24.38 2.92 -12.99
CA LYS A 62 24.02 4.30 -12.71
C LYS A 62 25.16 5.07 -12.03
N GLN A 63 25.89 4.43 -11.13
CA GLN A 63 27.03 5.04 -10.43
C GLN A 63 28.22 5.28 -11.37
N THR A 64 28.60 4.27 -12.16
CA THR A 64 29.77 4.32 -13.05
C THR A 64 29.44 5.00 -14.38
N LYS A 65 28.16 5.23 -14.70
CA LYS A 65 27.65 5.73 -15.99
C LYS A 65 28.10 4.87 -17.18
N GLN A 66 28.24 3.57 -16.93
CA GLN A 66 28.63 2.57 -17.92
C GLN A 66 27.56 1.48 -17.97
N ASP A 67 27.09 1.14 -19.16
CA ASP A 67 26.02 0.14 -19.34
C ASP A 67 26.55 -1.32 -19.39
N THR A 68 27.82 -1.54 -19.06
CA THR A 68 28.52 -2.82 -19.22
C THR A 68 28.28 -3.80 -18.07
N TYR A 69 27.94 -3.32 -16.87
CA TYR A 69 27.70 -4.19 -15.71
C TYR A 69 26.50 -5.12 -15.92
N ASN A 70 26.65 -6.42 -15.70
CA ASN A 70 25.57 -7.39 -15.81
C ASN A 70 25.46 -8.24 -14.53
N ILE A 71 24.48 -9.14 -14.52
CA ILE A 71 24.19 -10.06 -13.41
C ILE A 71 25.38 -10.97 -13.11
N THR A 72 26.18 -11.30 -14.13
CA THR A 72 27.40 -12.12 -14.01
C THR A 72 28.50 -11.44 -13.21
N ASN A 73 28.50 -10.10 -13.16
CA ASN A 73 29.48 -9.33 -12.39
C ASN A 73 29.16 -9.28 -10.89
N ILE A 74 28.02 -9.82 -10.47
CA ILE A 74 27.59 -9.81 -9.08
C ILE A 74 27.60 -11.22 -8.57
N LEU A 75 28.64 -11.52 -7.80
CA LEU A 75 28.83 -12.83 -7.21
C LEU A 75 28.19 -12.82 -5.83
N VAL A 76 27.33 -13.81 -5.58
CA VAL A 76 26.66 -13.99 -4.29
C VAL A 76 27.16 -15.28 -3.67
N CYS A 77 27.52 -15.20 -2.40
CA CYS A 77 28.24 -16.22 -1.67
C CYS A 77 27.69 -16.37 -0.25
N ASN A 78 27.92 -17.54 0.36
CA ASN A 78 27.47 -17.87 1.71
C ASN A 78 25.96 -17.62 1.93
N ASP A 79 25.13 -18.09 1.00
CA ASP A 79 23.67 -18.03 1.16
C ASP A 79 23.21 -18.93 2.31
N THR A 80 22.24 -18.45 3.08
CA THR A 80 21.73 -19.09 4.29
C THR A 80 20.22 -19.14 4.26
N GLN A 81 19.63 -20.10 4.96
CA GLN A 81 18.18 -20.29 5.00
C GLN A 81 17.41 -19.08 5.57
N ARG A 82 18.05 -18.25 6.41
CA ARG A 82 17.47 -17.00 6.94
C ARG A 82 17.60 -15.83 5.95
N VAL A 83 17.91 -16.10 4.69
CA VAL A 83 18.11 -15.12 3.62
C VAL A 83 19.14 -14.06 4.03
N SER A 84 20.34 -14.55 4.29
CA SER A 84 21.53 -13.71 4.43
C SER A 84 22.64 -14.25 3.58
N PHE A 85 23.29 -13.36 2.84
CA PHE A 85 24.37 -13.71 1.92
C PHE A 85 25.36 -12.56 1.85
N VAL A 86 26.54 -12.85 1.34
CA VAL A 86 27.58 -11.87 1.05
C VAL A 86 27.63 -11.70 -0.46
N PHE A 87 27.69 -10.47 -0.94
CA PHE A 87 27.93 -10.22 -2.36
C PHE A 87 29.22 -9.44 -2.56
N VAL A 88 29.86 -9.70 -3.69
CA VAL A 88 31.00 -8.96 -4.24
C VAL A 88 30.69 -8.58 -5.68
N VAL A 89 31.32 -7.50 -6.15
CA VAL A 89 31.15 -6.99 -7.51
C VAL A 89 32.48 -7.03 -8.23
N THR A 90 32.49 -7.60 -9.44
CA THR A 90 33.67 -7.66 -10.32
C THR A 90 33.57 -6.63 -11.44
N SER A 91 34.72 -6.30 -12.04
CA SER A 91 34.77 -5.43 -13.19
C SER A 91 34.09 -6.09 -14.42
N PRO A 92 33.39 -5.32 -15.28
CA PRO A 92 32.88 -5.81 -16.55
C PRO A 92 33.98 -6.26 -17.52
N ASP A 93 35.14 -5.61 -17.46
CA ASP A 93 36.26 -5.85 -18.36
C ASP A 93 37.15 -7.01 -17.89
N ASP A 94 37.20 -7.24 -16.57
CA ASP A 94 38.01 -8.28 -15.94
C ASP A 94 37.22 -8.96 -14.79
N PRO A 95 36.81 -10.23 -14.94
CA PRO A 95 36.03 -10.95 -13.92
C PRO A 95 36.83 -11.28 -12.66
N ASP A 96 38.16 -11.25 -12.70
CA ASP A 96 39.02 -11.52 -11.54
C ASP A 96 39.30 -10.25 -10.73
N GLN A 97 39.02 -9.07 -11.30
CA GLN A 97 39.19 -7.79 -10.64
C GLN A 97 37.95 -7.41 -9.83
N LEU A 98 38.12 -7.29 -8.49
CA LEU A 98 37.09 -6.79 -7.59
C LEU A 98 37.00 -5.26 -7.60
N ILE A 99 35.77 -4.76 -7.52
CA ILE A 99 35.51 -3.33 -7.37
C ILE A 99 35.69 -2.93 -5.89
N PRO A 100 36.34 -1.77 -5.60
CA PRO A 100 36.52 -1.29 -4.24
C PRO A 100 35.20 -1.05 -3.50
N LYS A 101 35.20 -1.29 -2.18
CA LYS A 101 34.02 -1.17 -1.33
C LYS A 101 33.37 0.19 -1.37
N GLU A 102 34.16 1.25 -1.43
CA GLU A 102 33.67 2.63 -1.40
C GLU A 102 32.78 2.94 -2.61
N GLN A 103 33.13 2.39 -3.78
CA GLN A 103 32.35 2.57 -5.00
C GLN A 103 31.02 1.81 -4.92
N ILE A 104 31.06 0.58 -4.41
CA ILE A 104 29.86 -0.25 -4.20
C ILE A 104 28.95 0.40 -3.15
N GLU A 105 29.50 0.86 -2.03
CA GLU A 105 28.77 1.56 -0.99
C GLU A 105 28.07 2.80 -1.57
N GLN A 106 28.79 3.62 -2.33
CA GLN A 106 28.22 4.81 -2.95
C GLN A 106 27.11 4.46 -3.94
N ALA A 107 27.29 3.41 -4.76
CA ALA A 107 26.30 2.94 -5.71
C ALA A 107 25.01 2.46 -5.01
N VAL A 108 25.16 1.66 -3.95
CA VAL A 108 24.05 1.16 -3.14
C VAL A 108 23.37 2.31 -2.41
N ARG A 109 24.12 3.21 -1.78
CA ARG A 109 23.58 4.35 -1.02
C ARG A 109 22.73 5.28 -1.89
N GLN A 110 23.19 5.60 -3.09
CA GLN A 110 22.43 6.47 -4.01
C GLN A 110 21.16 5.82 -4.57
N ASN A 111 21.14 4.49 -4.65
CA ASN A 111 20.02 3.74 -5.23
C ASN A 111 19.21 2.96 -4.18
N LYS A 112 19.50 3.13 -2.89
CA LYS A 112 18.92 2.34 -1.80
C LYS A 112 17.40 2.41 -1.80
N HIS A 113 16.83 3.61 -1.98
CA HIS A 113 15.38 3.79 -2.09
C HIS A 113 14.76 2.92 -3.21
N ARG A 114 15.40 2.84 -4.38
CA ARG A 114 14.89 2.04 -5.50
C ARG A 114 15.09 0.56 -5.30
N ILE A 115 16.22 0.15 -4.72
CA ILE A 115 16.49 -1.24 -4.38
C ILE A 115 15.44 -1.72 -3.37
N ASN A 116 15.25 -0.98 -2.28
CA ASN A 116 14.23 -1.24 -1.27
C ASN A 116 12.83 -1.40 -1.88
N ASN A 117 12.41 -0.42 -2.70
CA ASN A 117 11.09 -0.44 -3.34
C ASN A 117 10.91 -1.64 -4.29
N ALA A 118 11.96 -2.10 -4.96
CA ALA A 118 11.87 -3.27 -5.85
C ALA A 118 11.51 -4.55 -5.10
N PHE A 119 11.84 -4.65 -3.81
CA PHE A 119 11.55 -5.78 -2.94
C PHE A 119 10.41 -5.50 -1.95
N LEU A 120 9.78 -4.32 -2.01
CA LEU A 120 8.81 -3.87 -1.01
C LEU A 120 9.38 -3.89 0.43
N LEU A 121 10.70 -3.71 0.55
CA LEU A 121 11.41 -3.66 1.82
C LEU A 121 11.75 -2.23 2.20
N SER A 122 12.05 -2.01 3.47
CA SER A 122 12.45 -0.72 4.03
C SER A 122 13.93 -0.73 4.39
N ASP A 123 14.47 0.42 4.78
CA ASP A 123 15.85 0.53 5.22
C ASP A 123 16.21 -0.35 6.43
N MET A 124 15.21 -0.72 7.23
CA MET A 124 15.37 -1.59 8.40
C MET A 124 15.19 -3.07 8.08
N THR A 125 14.49 -3.41 6.98
CA THR A 125 14.21 -4.80 6.62
C THR A 125 15.12 -5.32 5.50
N LEU A 126 15.71 -4.42 4.70
CA LEU A 126 16.82 -4.71 3.80
C LEU A 126 18.07 -3.96 4.27
N GLU A 127 18.91 -4.67 5.03
CA GLU A 127 20.13 -4.12 5.62
C GLU A 127 21.36 -4.50 4.79
N PHE A 128 22.16 -3.50 4.46
CA PHE A 128 23.51 -3.68 3.93
C PHE A 128 24.48 -3.40 5.08
N VAL A 129 25.13 -4.43 5.62
CA VAL A 129 26.00 -4.29 6.80
C VAL A 129 27.15 -3.34 6.46
N GLY A 130 27.27 -2.25 7.21
CA GLY A 130 28.29 -1.21 7.02
C GLY A 130 27.80 0.02 6.26
N ILE A 131 26.63 -0.03 5.61
CA ILE A 131 26.03 1.12 4.92
C ILE A 131 24.88 1.66 5.79
N PRO A 132 24.95 2.91 6.29
CA PRO A 132 23.89 3.46 7.11
C PRO A 132 22.57 3.57 6.32
N PRO A 133 21.42 3.51 7.01
CA PRO A 133 20.12 3.70 6.37
C PRO A 133 20.04 5.08 5.69
N THR A 134 19.24 5.20 4.63
CA THR A 134 18.97 6.52 4.07
C THR A 134 18.15 7.28 5.09
N LEU A 135 18.61 8.49 5.45
CA LEU A 135 17.81 9.40 6.25
C LEU A 135 16.55 9.71 5.42
N ALA A 136 15.45 9.02 5.73
CA ALA A 136 14.19 9.27 5.05
C ALA A 136 13.88 10.77 5.15
N ALA A 137 13.65 11.41 4.01
CA ALA A 137 13.22 12.81 4.02
C ALA A 137 11.93 12.86 4.86
N PRO A 138 11.86 13.72 5.88
CA PRO A 138 10.63 13.92 6.63
C PRO A 138 9.49 14.19 5.66
N ILE A 139 8.33 13.58 5.87
CA ILE A 139 7.14 13.87 5.06
C ILE A 139 6.81 15.34 5.29
N ILE A 140 7.08 16.17 4.27
CA ILE A 140 6.71 17.58 4.28
C ILE A 140 5.27 17.62 3.76
N TYR A 141 4.33 17.92 4.64
CA TYR A 141 2.96 18.22 4.21
C TYR A 141 2.93 19.65 3.69
N ASP A 142 2.37 19.87 2.49
CA ASP A 142 2.19 21.21 1.91
C ASP A 142 1.30 22.12 2.78
N THR A 143 0.53 21.52 3.70
CA THR A 143 -0.28 22.23 4.71
C THR A 143 -0.08 21.60 6.08
N GLU A 144 -0.08 22.43 7.12
CA GLU A 144 0.06 21.96 8.50
C GLU A 144 -1.17 21.11 8.89
N PRO A 145 -1.00 19.87 9.40
CA PRO A 145 -2.12 18.99 9.73
C PRO A 145 -3.16 19.60 10.68
N TRP A 146 -2.76 20.54 11.53
CA TRP A 146 -3.66 21.23 12.47
C TRP A 146 -4.67 22.14 11.75
N LEU A 147 -4.35 22.68 10.58
CA LEU A 147 -5.25 23.52 9.77
C LEU A 147 -6.47 22.72 9.27
N ILE A 148 -6.27 21.45 8.94
CA ILE A 148 -7.34 20.52 8.55
C ILE A 148 -8.29 20.29 9.75
N VAL A 149 -7.73 19.99 10.93
CA VAL A 149 -8.50 19.79 12.16
C VAL A 149 -9.28 21.06 12.52
N PHE A 150 -8.64 22.23 12.43
CA PHE A 150 -9.29 23.53 12.66
C PHE A 150 -10.47 23.76 11.71
N GLY A 151 -10.29 23.50 10.42
CA GLY A 151 -11.34 23.65 9.41
C GLY A 151 -12.57 22.78 9.70
N VAL A 152 -12.37 21.52 10.08
CA VAL A 152 -13.45 20.60 10.43
C VAL A 152 -14.20 21.07 11.68
N VAL A 153 -13.48 21.51 12.72
CA VAL A 153 -14.09 21.98 13.97
C VAL A 153 -14.93 23.24 13.74
N ILE A 154 -14.39 24.24 13.04
CA ILE A 154 -15.15 25.47 12.73
C ILE A 154 -16.36 25.17 11.84
N GLY A 155 -16.21 24.26 10.87
CA GLY A 155 -17.32 23.81 10.03
C GLY A 155 -18.45 23.19 10.85
N ALA A 156 -18.14 22.26 11.75
CA ALA A 156 -19.13 21.62 12.62
C ALA A 156 -19.81 22.63 13.55
N VAL A 157 -19.06 23.58 14.13
CA VAL A 157 -19.60 24.64 14.98
C VAL A 157 -20.53 25.56 14.20
N ALA A 158 -20.14 25.97 12.99
CA ALA A 158 -20.97 26.84 12.14
C ALA A 158 -22.30 26.15 11.76
N VAL A 159 -22.27 24.87 11.37
CA VAL A 159 -23.48 24.08 11.09
C VAL A 159 -24.36 23.97 12.33
N GLY A 160 -23.76 23.73 13.51
CA GLY A 160 -24.48 23.71 14.77
C GLY A 160 -25.19 25.04 15.09
N ILE A 161 -24.50 26.17 14.91
CA ILE A 161 -25.09 27.50 15.12
C ILE A 161 -26.25 27.76 14.15
N VAL A 162 -26.07 27.48 12.86
CA VAL A 162 -27.12 27.66 11.85
C VAL A 162 -28.34 26.80 12.16
N ALA A 163 -28.15 25.53 12.54
CA ALA A 163 -29.23 24.63 12.93
C ALA A 163 -30.00 25.14 14.16
N LEU A 164 -29.29 25.68 15.16
CA LEU A 164 -29.92 26.28 16.36
C LEU A 164 -30.73 27.53 16.02
N LEU A 165 -30.22 28.41 15.15
CA LEU A 165 -30.95 29.60 14.69
C LEU A 165 -32.22 29.21 13.90
N MET A 166 -32.11 28.24 12.99
CA MET A 166 -33.26 27.72 12.25
C MET A 166 -34.30 27.06 13.17
N SER A 167 -33.86 26.30 14.19
CA SER A 167 -34.73 25.67 15.18
C SER A 167 -35.45 26.69 16.07
N THR A 168 -34.78 27.76 16.49
CA THR A 168 -35.38 28.81 17.32
C THR A 168 -36.42 29.63 16.56
N VAL A 169 -36.15 29.98 15.30
CA VAL A 169 -37.11 30.69 14.43
C VAL A 169 -38.33 29.82 14.13
N SER A 170 -38.13 28.55 13.77
CA SER A 170 -39.24 27.62 13.49
C SER A 170 -40.09 27.33 14.73
N LYS A 171 -39.48 27.16 15.92
CA LYS A 171 -40.22 27.05 17.19
C LYS A 171 -41.03 28.31 17.50
N LYS A 172 -40.47 29.51 17.27
CA LYS A 172 -41.18 30.77 17.50
C LYS A 172 -42.33 30.99 16.51
N ARG A 173 -42.20 30.55 15.25
CA ARG A 173 -43.29 30.54 14.26
C ARG A 173 -44.40 29.57 14.64
N ARG A 174 -44.06 28.33 15.00
CA ARG A 174 -45.03 27.33 15.49
C ARG A 174 -45.74 27.76 16.78
N ALA A 175 -45.04 28.44 17.70
CA ALA A 175 -45.65 28.98 18.91
C ALA A 175 -46.62 30.15 18.62
N LYS A 176 -46.31 30.99 17.63
CA LYS A 176 -47.21 32.06 17.17
C LYS A 176 -48.42 31.51 16.40
N GLU A 177 -48.25 30.49 15.58
CA GLU A 177 -49.35 29.80 14.87
C GLU A 177 -50.30 29.11 15.86
N LYS A 178 -49.75 28.44 16.90
CA LYS A 178 -50.54 27.87 18.00
C LYS A 178 -51.28 28.93 18.83
N ALA A 179 -50.71 30.12 19.02
CA ALA A 179 -51.36 31.23 19.73
C ALA A 179 -52.38 31.99 18.88
N ALA A 180 -52.27 31.94 17.55
CA ALA A 180 -53.20 32.55 16.60
C ALA A 180 -54.40 31.65 16.24
N GLY A 181 -54.55 30.49 16.89
CA GLY A 181 -55.70 29.59 16.74
C GLY A 181 -55.74 28.83 15.41
N LEU A 182 -54.66 28.79 14.64
CA LEU A 182 -54.56 28.01 13.40
C LEU A 182 -53.82 26.70 13.68
N SER A 183 -54.39 25.86 14.53
CA SER A 183 -53.99 24.45 14.62
C SER A 183 -55.13 23.60 14.08
N GLU A 184 -55.05 23.26 12.79
CA GLU A 184 -55.67 22.03 12.34
C GLU A 184 -54.94 20.88 13.05
N GLU A 185 -55.69 20.29 13.98
CA GLU A 185 -55.63 18.94 14.50
C GLU A 185 -54.32 18.18 14.24
N ASP A 186 -53.48 18.20 15.28
CA ASP A 186 -52.47 17.17 15.53
C ASP A 186 -53.24 15.83 15.64
N GLU A 187 -53.09 14.95 14.65
CA GLU A 187 -53.42 13.52 14.81
C GLU A 187 -52.49 12.97 15.90
N GLY A 188 -52.94 13.17 17.14
CA GLY A 188 -52.27 12.70 18.33
C GLY A 188 -52.33 11.19 18.39
N ILE A 189 -51.15 10.57 18.40
CA ILE A 189 -50.96 9.25 18.99
C ILE A 189 -51.43 9.33 20.45
N VAL A 190 -52.63 8.78 20.69
CA VAL A 190 -53.28 8.73 22.01
C VAL A 190 -52.56 7.72 22.90
N LYS A 191 -52.10 8.17 24.07
CA LYS A 191 -51.76 7.31 25.19
C LYS A 191 -53.06 6.82 25.84
N GLU A 192 -53.25 5.51 25.84
CA GLU A 192 -54.31 4.82 26.58
C GLU A 192 -54.29 5.15 28.07
N ASN A 193 -55.48 5.38 28.65
CA ASN A 193 -55.81 4.92 30.00
C ASN A 193 -57.33 4.97 30.22
N GLY A 194 -57.91 3.78 30.40
CA GLY A 194 -58.98 3.56 31.37
C GLY A 194 -60.43 3.80 30.93
N THR A 195 -61.20 2.71 31.04
CA THR A 195 -62.66 2.62 31.22
C THR A 195 -63.60 2.80 30.02
N ALA A 196 -64.36 1.71 29.81
CA ALA A 196 -65.37 1.45 28.79
C ALA A 196 -66.57 2.42 28.83
N LEU A 197 -67.23 2.63 27.68
CA LEU A 197 -68.58 2.10 27.41
C LEU A 197 -69.07 2.53 26.00
N SER A 198 -69.39 1.51 25.20
CA SER A 198 -70.42 1.43 24.15
C SER A 198 -70.63 2.54 23.11
N GLY A 199 -70.50 2.16 21.83
CA GLY A 199 -71.56 2.48 20.88
C GLY A 199 -71.17 2.59 19.41
N LEU A 200 -71.39 1.49 18.68
CA LEU A 200 -71.94 1.43 17.30
C LEU A 200 -71.02 1.63 16.08
N GLY A 201 -70.91 0.51 15.34
CA GLY A 201 -70.77 0.44 13.88
C GLY A 201 -69.33 0.22 13.42
N GLY A 202 -68.82 -0.99 13.16
CA GLY A 202 -69.48 -2.16 12.61
C GLY A 202 -69.24 -2.27 11.11
N LYS A 203 -68.14 -2.97 10.77
CA LYS A 203 -67.93 -3.81 9.56
C LYS A 203 -67.52 -3.10 8.26
N GLU A 204 -66.32 -3.44 7.77
CA GLU A 204 -66.00 -4.41 6.68
C GLU A 204 -65.64 -3.55 5.45
N GLY A 205 -64.48 -3.65 4.81
CA GLY A 205 -63.69 -4.82 4.50
C GLY A 205 -63.70 -5.00 2.97
N VAL A 206 -62.50 -5.12 2.40
CA VAL A 206 -62.18 -5.75 1.09
C VAL A 206 -62.12 -4.87 -0.17
N TYR A 207 -60.97 -5.03 -0.83
CA TYR A 207 -60.46 -4.50 -2.10
C TYR A 207 -61.15 -5.13 -3.32
N ASN A 208 -61.26 -4.43 -4.47
CA ASN A 208 -60.79 -5.02 -5.73
C ASN A 208 -60.59 -4.05 -6.91
N GLN A 209 -59.55 -4.37 -7.68
CA GLN A 209 -59.14 -3.77 -8.94
C GLN A 209 -60.11 -4.14 -10.07
N THR A 210 -60.51 -3.18 -10.91
CA THR A 210 -61.24 -3.43 -12.16
C THR A 210 -61.08 -2.23 -13.09
N PHE A 211 -59.96 -2.16 -13.82
CA PHE A 211 -59.93 -2.35 -15.28
C PHE A 211 -58.50 -2.12 -15.80
N SER A 212 -58.03 -3.16 -16.46
CA SER A 212 -56.70 -3.31 -17.04
C SER A 212 -56.74 -3.10 -18.55
N ASN A 213 -55.61 -2.63 -19.08
CA ASN A 213 -54.97 -3.00 -20.35
C ASN A 213 -55.34 -2.34 -21.69
N ASP A 214 -54.24 -1.85 -22.29
CA ASP A 214 -53.72 -2.12 -23.63
C ASP A 214 -54.37 -1.49 -24.87
N ASN A 215 -53.56 -0.62 -25.51
CA ASN A 215 -53.23 -0.57 -26.94
C ASN A 215 -54.28 -1.06 -27.95
N ARG A 216 -54.61 -0.20 -28.93
CA ARG A 216 -54.27 -0.34 -30.37
C ARG A 216 -55.23 0.47 -31.25
N PHE A 217 -54.65 1.29 -32.11
CA PHE A 217 -55.16 1.93 -33.34
C PHE A 217 -56.47 1.37 -33.95
N THR A 218 -57.38 2.24 -34.40
CA THR A 218 -57.76 2.48 -35.83
C THR A 218 -58.93 3.49 -35.99
N GLU A 219 -58.79 4.39 -36.98
CA GLU A 219 -59.76 5.05 -37.91
C GLU A 219 -61.10 5.60 -37.38
N LEU A 220 -61.55 6.81 -37.77
CA LEU A 220 -61.64 7.42 -39.11
C LEU A 220 -61.17 8.88 -39.17
#